data_AF-A0AAV1LQF9-F1
#
_entry.id   AF-A0AAV1LQF9-F1
#
_cell.length_a   1.000
_cell.length_b   1.000
_cell.length_c   1.000
_cell.angle_alpha   90.00
_cell.angle_beta   90.00
_cell.angle_gamma   90.00
#
_symmetry.space_group_name_H-M   'P 1'
#
loop_
_entity.id
_entity.type
_entity.pdbx_description
1 polymer ?
#
loop_
_entity_poly.entity_id
_entity_poly.type
_entity_poly.pdbx_seq_one_letter_code
_entity_poly.pdbx_strand_id
1 'polypeptide(L)'
;MPRNIFCVPGCQVVAEDGVPLHYFPCPEEDAERFHNWIKIIGGGIVSLDNTCKTHRICRQHFQKEFLYPKNRLCKLAVPSLLLPSAGVLESGCLPEESVDTAHLIMLFNNLFDSN
;
A
#
# COMPACT_ATOMS: atom_id res chain seq x y z
N MET A 1 3.09 17.11 -25.15
CA MET A 1 2.33 15.84 -25.12
C MET A 1 2.23 15.39 -23.68
N PRO A 2 1.03 15.31 -23.09
CA PRO A 2 0.90 14.77 -21.74
C PRO A 2 1.29 13.29 -21.80
N ARG A 3 2.37 12.93 -21.11
CA ARG A 3 2.70 11.52 -20.93
C ARG A 3 1.66 11.02 -19.92
N ASN A 4 0.83 10.06 -20.30
CA ASN A 4 -0.06 9.39 -19.37
C ASN A 4 0.80 8.67 -18.33
N ILE A 5 1.06 9.34 -17.22
CA ILE A 5 1.86 8.85 -16.12
C ILE A 5 0.89 8.31 -15.08
N PHE A 6 0.96 7.00 -14.86
CA PHE A 6 0.10 6.33 -13.89
C PHE A 6 0.83 6.19 -12.56
N CYS A 7 0.19 6.69 -11.50
CA CYS A 7 0.62 6.46 -10.13
C CYS A 7 0.09 5.11 -9.62
N VAL A 8 0.01 4.94 -8.30
CA VAL A 8 -0.76 3.82 -7.75
C VAL A 8 -2.24 4.04 -8.02
N PRO A 9 -3.02 2.95 -8.17
CA PRO A 9 -4.47 3.01 -8.31
C PRO A 9 -5.12 3.86 -7.21
N GLY A 10 -6.14 4.65 -7.54
CA GLY A 10 -6.81 5.53 -6.57
C GLY A 10 -6.02 6.77 -6.15
N CYS A 11 -4.77 6.92 -6.59
CA CYS A 11 -4.02 8.16 -6.40
C CYS A 11 -4.51 9.24 -7.36
N GLN A 12 -4.79 10.42 -6.83
CA GLN A 12 -5.27 11.58 -7.59
C GLN A 12 -4.15 12.50 -8.07
N VAL A 13 -2.89 12.21 -7.71
CA VAL A 13 -1.75 13.03 -8.11
C VAL A 13 -1.51 12.88 -9.61
N VAL A 14 -1.56 14.00 -10.30
CA VAL A 14 -1.20 14.10 -11.72
C VAL A 14 0.19 14.71 -11.85
N ALA A 15 0.88 14.41 -12.95
CA ALA A 15 2.22 14.94 -13.22
C ALA A 15 2.26 16.49 -13.27
N GLU A 16 1.11 17.13 -13.48
CA GLU A 16 0.94 18.58 -13.52
C GLU A 16 0.96 19.24 -12.13
N ASP A 17 0.79 18.47 -11.04
CA ASP A 17 0.77 19.00 -9.66
C ASP A 17 2.15 19.44 -9.15
N GLY A 18 3.21 19.34 -9.96
CA GLY A 18 4.58 19.66 -9.57
C GLY A 18 5.17 18.73 -8.51
N VAL A 19 4.49 17.62 -8.20
CA VAL A 19 4.93 16.64 -7.21
C VAL A 19 6.06 15.78 -7.79
N PRO A 20 7.16 15.55 -7.04
CA PRO A 20 8.20 14.64 -7.47
C PRO A 20 7.66 13.21 -7.67
N LEU A 21 7.85 12.71 -8.89
CA LEU A 21 7.46 11.39 -9.32
C LEU A 21 8.69 10.50 -9.49
N HIS A 22 8.70 9.33 -8.84
CA HIS A 22 9.78 8.37 -8.90
C HIS A 22 9.52 7.29 -9.95
N TYR A 23 10.57 6.90 -10.66
CA TYR A 23 10.52 5.84 -11.66
C TYR A 23 10.15 4.51 -11.02
N PHE A 24 9.24 3.80 -11.67
CA PHE A 24 9.01 2.40 -11.34
C PHE A 24 10.26 1.60 -11.74
N PRO A 25 10.75 0.68 -10.88
CA PRO A 25 11.91 -0.15 -11.20
C PRO A 25 11.70 -0.93 -12.52
N CYS A 26 12.77 -1.16 -13.28
CA CYS A 26 12.73 -2.05 -14.45
C CYS A 26 13.09 -3.47 -14.01
N PRO A 27 12.39 -4.51 -14.47
CA PRO A 27 12.77 -5.89 -14.15
C PRO A 27 14.15 -6.27 -14.71
N GLU A 28 14.57 -5.65 -15.82
CA GLU A 28 15.91 -5.84 -16.42
C GLU A 28 17.05 -5.33 -15.51
N GLU A 29 16.79 -4.29 -14.70
CA GLU A 29 17.79 -3.64 -13.84
C GLU A 29 17.68 -4.10 -12.37
N ASP A 30 16.44 -4.29 -11.88
CA ASP A 30 16.14 -4.56 -10.48
C ASP A 30 14.83 -5.36 -10.35
N ALA A 31 14.90 -6.63 -10.77
CA ALA A 31 13.77 -7.57 -10.75
C ALA A 31 13.19 -7.77 -9.34
N GLU A 32 14.02 -7.81 -8.31
CA GLU A 32 13.58 -8.03 -6.94
C GLU A 32 12.74 -6.85 -6.45
N ARG A 33 13.24 -5.63 -6.61
CA ARG A 33 12.50 -4.42 -6.25
C ARG A 33 11.23 -4.27 -7.07
N PHE A 34 11.29 -4.62 -8.36
CA PHE A 34 10.13 -4.65 -9.23
C PHE A 34 9.03 -5.57 -8.70
N HIS A 35 9.35 -6.83 -8.43
CA HIS A 35 8.37 -7.78 -7.89
C HIS A 35 7.82 -7.34 -6.53
N ASN A 36 8.65 -6.80 -5.65
CA ASN A 36 8.21 -6.27 -4.36
C ASN A 36 7.20 -5.13 -4.53
N TRP A 37 7.48 -4.17 -5.41
CA TRP A 37 6.55 -3.06 -5.67
C TRP A 37 5.23 -3.55 -6.28
N ILE A 38 5.26 -4.47 -7.24
CA ILE A 38 4.06 -5.07 -7.83
C ILE A 38 3.22 -5.78 -6.77
N LYS A 39 3.88 -6.59 -5.92
CA LYS A 39 3.22 -7.34 -4.85
C LYS A 39 2.52 -6.41 -3.86
N ILE A 40 3.14 -5.29 -3.51
CA ILE A 40 2.61 -4.34 -2.54
C ILE A 40 1.47 -3.49 -3.12
N ILE A 41 1.58 -3.06 -4.38
CA ILE A 41 0.54 -2.23 -5.02
C ILE A 41 -0.69 -3.05 -5.39
N GLY A 42 -0.53 -4.36 -5.59
CA GLY A 42 -1.60 -5.27 -5.98
C GLY A 42 -1.61 -5.51 -7.49
N GLY A 43 -1.38 -6.76 -7.89
CA GLY A 43 -1.09 -7.19 -9.26
C GLY A 43 -2.20 -7.06 -10.31
N GLY A 44 -3.27 -6.30 -10.05
CA GLY A 44 -4.38 -6.13 -10.99
C GLY A 44 -4.12 -5.11 -12.11
N ILE A 45 -3.12 -4.23 -11.97
CA ILE A 45 -3.07 -2.99 -12.75
C ILE A 45 -1.84 -2.88 -13.65
N VAL A 46 -0.95 -3.88 -13.59
CA VAL A 46 0.39 -3.72 -14.13
C VAL A 46 0.72 -4.85 -15.10
N SER A 47 0.45 -4.63 -16.39
CA SER A 47 1.05 -5.44 -17.44
C SER A 47 2.57 -5.25 -17.42
N LEU A 48 3.28 -6.33 -17.10
CA LEU A 48 4.74 -6.40 -16.90
C LEU A 48 5.54 -5.60 -17.93
N ASP A 49 5.14 -5.66 -19.20
CA ASP A 49 5.96 -5.28 -20.35
C ASP A 49 6.22 -3.77 -20.51
N ASN A 50 5.40 -2.88 -19.94
CA ASN A 50 5.55 -1.42 -20.12
C ASN A 50 5.48 -0.58 -18.84
N THR A 51 5.41 -1.24 -17.69
CA THR A 51 5.27 -0.61 -16.38
C THR A 51 6.37 0.41 -16.11
N CYS A 52 7.62 0.03 -16.30
CA CYS A 52 8.77 0.86 -15.98
C CYS A 52 8.83 2.16 -16.78
N LYS A 53 8.23 2.19 -17.98
CA LYS A 53 8.20 3.37 -18.85
C LYS A 53 7.00 4.28 -18.55
N THR A 54 5.87 3.70 -18.19
CA THR A 54 4.57 4.39 -18.07
C THR A 54 4.18 4.74 -16.63
N HIS A 55 4.64 3.97 -15.64
CA HIS A 55 4.25 4.15 -14.25
C HIS A 55 5.29 4.97 -13.50
N ARG A 56 4.82 5.92 -12.69
CA ARG A 56 5.64 6.69 -11.75
C ARG A 56 4.89 6.84 -10.44
N ILE A 57 5.58 6.59 -9.34
CA ILE A 57 4.97 6.68 -8.01
C ILE A 57 5.35 8.00 -7.36
N CYS A 58 4.38 8.76 -6.86
CA CYS A 58 4.64 10.01 -6.18
C CYS A 58 5.26 9.76 -4.79
N ARG A 59 6.00 10.74 -4.28
CA ARG A 59 6.67 10.64 -2.98
C ARG A 59 5.74 10.33 -1.79
N GLN A 60 4.44 10.60 -1.91
CA GLN A 60 3.46 10.41 -0.81
C GLN A 60 3.26 8.94 -0.46
N HIS A 61 3.55 8.03 -1.39
CA HIS A 61 3.45 6.59 -1.14
C HIS A 61 4.67 6.02 -0.41
N PHE A 62 5.72 6.83 -0.21
CA PHE A 62 6.93 6.41 0.47
C PHE A 62 7.04 7.06 1.84
N GLN A 63 7.54 6.27 2.78
CA GLN A 63 7.97 6.74 4.09
C GLN A 63 9.08 7.79 3.94
N LYS A 64 9.00 8.86 4.74
CA LYS A 64 9.91 10.01 4.66
C LYS A 64 11.35 9.62 4.96
N GLU A 65 11.52 8.58 5.78
CA GLU A 65 12.79 7.98 6.15
C GLU A 65 13.56 7.44 4.93
N PHE A 66 12.84 7.06 3.88
CA PHE A 66 13.42 6.58 2.62
C PHE A 66 13.58 7.66 1.55
N LEU A 67 13.19 8.91 1.85
CA LEU A 67 13.33 10.05 0.96
C LEU A 67 14.61 10.82 1.30
N TYR A 68 15.50 10.93 0.32
CA TYR A 68 16.73 11.70 0.43
C TYR A 68 16.59 13.09 -0.18
N PRO A 69 17.43 14.06 0.23
CA PRO A 69 17.52 15.37 -0.42
C PRO A 69 17.71 15.24 -1.93
N LYS A 70 17.21 16.23 -2.69
CA LYS A 70 17.18 16.24 -4.17
C LYS A 70 16.25 15.21 -4.81
N ASN A 71 15.13 14.88 -4.16
CA ASN A 71 14.12 13.95 -4.70
C ASN A 71 14.70 12.56 -5.06
N ARG A 72 15.63 12.06 -4.23
CA ARG A 72 16.20 10.73 -4.39
C ARG A 72 15.48 9.75 -3.49
N LEU A 73 15.29 8.53 -3.99
CA LEU A 73 14.61 7.46 -3.26
C LEU A 73 15.63 6.40 -2.83
N CYS A 74 15.54 5.93 -1.58
CA CYS A 74 16.36 4.82 -1.10
C CYS A 74 16.16 3.57 -1.97
N LYS A 75 17.21 2.75 -2.14
CA LYS A 75 17.10 1.48 -2.89
C LYS A 75 16.13 0.50 -2.23
N LEU A 76 16.10 0.50 -0.91
CA LEU A 76 15.19 -0.32 -0.10
C LEU A 76 13.79 0.29 0.04
N ALA A 77 13.54 1.46 -0.54
CA ALA A 77 12.24 2.09 -0.45
C ALA A 77 11.21 1.28 -1.23
N VAL A 78 10.13 0.94 -0.53
CA VAL A 78 8.92 0.36 -1.09
C VAL A 78 7.75 1.32 -0.85
N PRO A 79 6.78 1.40 -1.78
CA PRO A 79 5.59 2.20 -1.57
C PRO A 79 4.78 1.51 -0.47
N SER A 80 4.69 2.10 0.72
CA SER A 80 4.02 1.52 1.88
C SER A 80 2.84 2.36 2.39
N LEU A 81 2.72 3.60 1.90
CA LEU A 81 1.69 4.55 2.33
C LEU A 81 0.64 4.75 1.23
N LEU A 82 -0.62 4.96 1.63
CA LEU A 82 -1.73 5.33 0.75
C LEU A 82 -1.87 4.37 -0.46
N LEU A 83 -1.67 3.07 -0.20
CA LEU A 83 -1.82 2.03 -1.20
C LEU A 83 -3.31 1.71 -1.42
N PRO A 84 -3.69 1.25 -2.61
CA PRO A 84 -5.06 0.87 -2.93
C PRO A 84 -5.51 -0.44 -2.28
N SER A 85 -4.93 -0.85 -1.16
CA SER A 85 -5.24 -2.13 -0.51
C SER A 85 -6.74 -2.31 -0.39
N ALA A 86 -7.18 -3.41 -1.00
CA ALA A 86 -8.56 -3.81 -1.19
C ALA A 86 -9.40 -3.60 0.08
N GLY A 87 -10.46 -2.79 -0.03
CA GLY A 87 -11.53 -2.75 0.97
C GLY A 87 -11.14 -2.15 2.33
N VAL A 88 -11.39 -0.85 2.47
CA VAL A 88 -12.16 -0.25 3.59
C VAL A 88 -12.15 -1.02 4.92
N LEU A 89 -11.45 -0.48 5.92
CA LEU A 89 -12.13 -0.07 7.16
C LEU A 89 -11.42 1.14 7.80
N GLU A 90 -12.16 2.26 7.75
CA GLU A 90 -12.28 3.30 8.78
C GLU A 90 -11.07 4.18 9.14
N SER A 91 -11.15 5.42 8.66
CA SER A 91 -10.97 6.57 9.53
C SER A 91 -11.98 6.51 10.69
N GLY A 92 -11.52 6.14 11.89
CA GLY A 92 -12.28 6.31 13.13
C GLY A 92 -12.03 5.19 14.14
N CYS A 93 -11.51 5.56 15.32
CA CYS A 93 -11.49 4.80 16.58
C CYS A 93 -10.93 3.37 16.61
N LEU A 94 -9.99 3.16 17.53
CA LEU A 94 -9.73 1.88 18.16
C LEU A 94 -11.06 1.23 18.58
N PRO A 95 -11.33 -0.05 18.26
CA PRO A 95 -12.13 -0.87 19.12
C PRO A 95 -11.22 -1.33 20.27
N GLU A 96 -11.17 -0.52 21.34
CA GLU A 96 -11.15 -1.10 22.67
C GLU A 96 -12.53 -1.71 22.88
N GLU A 97 -12.72 -2.99 22.56
CA GLU A 97 -13.72 -3.79 23.28
C GLU A 97 -13.10 -5.15 23.58
N SER A 98 -12.64 -5.21 24.84
CA SER A 98 -12.53 -6.39 25.66
C SER A 98 -13.46 -7.51 25.21
N VAL A 99 -12.88 -8.66 24.85
CA VAL A 99 -13.62 -9.92 24.89
C VAL A 99 -14.00 -10.14 26.34
N ASP A 100 -15.24 -9.76 26.66
CA ASP A 100 -15.82 -9.84 27.99
C ASP A 100 -15.85 -11.31 28.40
N THR A 101 -14.88 -11.71 29.22
CA THR A 101 -14.70 -13.07 29.73
C THR A 101 -15.93 -13.57 30.48
N ALA A 102 -16.83 -12.67 30.90
CA ALA A 102 -18.14 -13.01 31.44
C ALA A 102 -19.02 -13.79 30.45
N HIS A 103 -18.95 -13.52 29.14
CA HIS A 103 -19.79 -14.21 28.16
C HIS A 103 -19.33 -15.66 27.90
N LEU A 104 -18.02 -15.93 27.97
CA LEU A 104 -17.50 -17.29 27.94
C LEU A 104 -17.83 -18.06 29.22
N ILE A 105 -17.75 -17.44 30.40
CA ILE A 105 -18.13 -18.08 31.66
C ILE A 105 -19.63 -18.42 31.68
N MET A 106 -20.47 -17.56 31.12
CA MET A 106 -21.92 -17.80 31.01
C MET A 106 -22.27 -18.90 30.00
N LEU A 107 -21.47 -19.10 28.95
CA LEU A 107 -21.62 -20.23 28.03
C LEU A 107 -21.15 -21.55 28.64
N PHE A 108 -20.07 -21.54 29.45
CA PHE A 108 -19.60 -22.75 30.13
C PHE A 108 -20.53 -23.20 31.25
N ASN A 109 -21.14 -22.30 32.03
CA ASN A 109 -22.04 -22.67 33.12
C ASN A 109 -23.39 -23.25 32.63
N ASN A 110 -23.83 -22.91 31.42
CA ASN A 110 -25.04 -23.50 30.82
C ASN A 110 -24.81 -24.88 30.17
N LEU A 111 -23.56 -25.37 30.11
CA LEU A 111 -23.26 -26.70 29.58
C LEU A 111 -23.19 -27.79 30.67
N PHE A 112 -23.29 -27.43 31.95
CA PHE A 112 -23.17 -28.38 33.07
C PHE A 112 -24.47 -28.57 33.88
N ASP A 113 -25.56 -27.86 33.56
CA ASP A 113 -26.88 -28.00 34.22
C ASP A 113 -27.93 -28.68 33.34
N SER A 114 -27.53 -29.65 32.51
CA SER A 114 -28.49 -30.56 31.89
C SER A 114 -27.95 -31.99 31.87
N ASN A 115 -28.30 -32.67 32.98
CA ASN A 115 -28.42 -34.12 33.18
C ASN A 115 -27.15 -34.93 33.49
#